data_AF-A0A3M1L1F4-F1
#
_entry.id   AF-A0A3M1L1F4-F1
#
_cell.length_a   1.000
_cell.length_b   1.000
_cell.length_c   1.000
_cell.angle_alpha   90.00
_cell.angle_beta   90.00
_cell.angle_gamma   90.00
#
_symmetry.space_group_name_H-M   'P 1'
#
loop_
_entity.id
_entity.type
_entity.pdbx_description
1 polymer ?
#
loop_
_entity_poly.entity_id
_entity_poly.type
_entity_poly.pdbx_seq_one_letter_code
_entity_poly.pdbx_strand_id
1 'polypeptide(L)'
;MNYKSSFSPLMLNLCVWVFLGFLAGPSLQAPLILRAASKTVKSGEEVCVEVAAQQFVNIISMQYSMKWDRKVLKFKEVRDFRLPGLSTANFGQHQTAKGVLTFSWYDQNLRGITLRDGTILYQVCFEAIGAPGSKAYFRFVEFPTPVEIANARSQFLQLEAHEGIIKVQ
;
A
#
# COMPACT_ATOMS: atom_id res chain seq x y z
N MET A 1 -22.58 -63.12 -28.96
CA MET A 1 -24.01 -62.99 -29.32
C MET A 1 -24.82 -63.20 -28.05
N ASN A 2 -25.69 -62.35 -27.53
CA ASN A 2 -26.13 -60.99 -27.85
C ASN A 2 -26.62 -60.37 -26.52
N TYR A 3 -26.21 -59.13 -26.26
CA TYR A 3 -26.78 -58.27 -25.23
C TYR A 3 -28.19 -57.86 -25.67
N LYS A 4 -29.22 -58.13 -24.86
CA LYS A 4 -30.54 -57.51 -25.02
C LYS A 4 -30.82 -56.64 -23.80
N SER A 5 -30.78 -55.34 -24.04
CA SER A 5 -31.26 -54.27 -23.18
C SER A 5 -32.78 -54.33 -23.01
N SER A 6 -33.26 -54.09 -21.80
CA SER A 6 -34.64 -53.71 -21.53
C SER A 6 -34.63 -52.45 -20.66
N PHE A 7 -35.11 -51.35 -21.25
CA PHE A 7 -35.31 -50.05 -20.63
C PHE A 7 -36.75 -49.95 -20.12
N SER A 8 -36.94 -49.48 -18.88
CA SER A 8 -38.23 -49.01 -18.36
C SER A 8 -38.32 -47.49 -18.49
N PRO A 9 -39.41 -46.91 -19.05
CA PRO A 9 -39.57 -45.47 -19.17
C PRO A 9 -40.40 -44.87 -18.01
N LEU A 10 -40.29 -43.54 -17.86
CA LEU A 10 -41.06 -42.61 -17.02
C LEU A 10 -40.70 -42.50 -15.53
N MET A 11 -39.73 -41.62 -15.24
CA MET A 11 -39.98 -40.39 -14.46
C MET A 11 -39.04 -39.30 -14.99
N LEU A 12 -39.54 -38.52 -15.95
CA LEU A 12 -38.93 -37.33 -16.51
C LEU A 12 -39.04 -36.19 -15.49
N ASN A 13 -38.04 -36.00 -14.63
CA ASN A 13 -37.96 -34.81 -13.79
C ASN A 13 -37.23 -33.70 -14.55
N LEU A 14 -37.98 -33.05 -15.44
CA LEU A 14 -37.72 -31.69 -15.90
C LEU A 14 -37.97 -30.76 -14.71
N CYS A 15 -36.90 -30.29 -14.06
CA CYS A 15 -36.90 -28.94 -13.50
C CYS A 15 -35.46 -28.44 -13.46
N VAL A 16 -35.11 -27.73 -14.53
CA VAL A 16 -34.07 -26.71 -14.54
C VAL A 16 -34.30 -25.81 -13.34
N TRP A 17 -33.51 -25.97 -12.28
CA TRP A 17 -33.30 -24.91 -11.30
C TRP A 17 -32.01 -24.20 -11.67
N VAL A 18 -32.12 -23.27 -12.63
CA VAL A 18 -31.26 -22.10 -12.61
C VAL A 18 -31.64 -21.31 -11.34
N PHE A 19 -31.01 -21.65 -10.22
CA PHE A 19 -30.50 -20.62 -9.34
C PHE A 19 -29.10 -20.36 -9.89
N LEU A 20 -28.83 -19.34 -10.73
CA LEU A 20 -28.85 -17.93 -10.35
C LEU A 20 -28.39 -17.67 -8.90
N GLY A 21 -27.48 -18.50 -8.41
CA GLY A 21 -26.57 -18.18 -7.32
C GLY A 21 -25.21 -17.90 -7.93
N PHE A 22 -24.98 -16.65 -8.33
CA PHE A 22 -23.67 -16.14 -8.67
C PHE A 22 -22.69 -16.68 -7.62
N LEU A 23 -21.67 -17.44 -8.03
CA LEU A 23 -20.48 -17.58 -7.20
C LEU A 23 -20.01 -16.14 -6.98
N ALA A 24 -20.30 -15.57 -5.82
CA ALA A 24 -19.63 -14.37 -5.40
C ALA A 24 -18.17 -14.77 -5.24
N GLY A 25 -17.41 -14.67 -6.33
CA GLY A 25 -15.97 -14.69 -6.27
C GLY A 25 -15.52 -13.65 -5.24
N PRO A 26 -14.34 -13.81 -4.63
CA PRO A 26 -13.82 -12.79 -3.73
C PRO A 26 -13.97 -11.43 -4.41
N SER A 27 -14.69 -10.50 -3.77
CA SER A 27 -14.82 -9.16 -4.30
C SER A 27 -13.40 -8.63 -4.50
N LEU A 28 -13.00 -8.37 -5.75
CA LEU A 28 -11.71 -7.78 -6.04
C LEU A 28 -11.78 -6.32 -5.61
N GLN A 29 -11.52 -6.09 -4.33
CA GLN A 29 -11.48 -4.75 -3.78
C GLN A 29 -10.26 -4.05 -4.38
N ALA A 30 -10.47 -2.83 -4.88
CA ALA A 30 -9.40 -2.03 -5.46
C ALA A 30 -8.27 -1.86 -4.42
N PRO A 31 -7.00 -2.04 -4.81
CA PRO A 31 -5.88 -1.83 -3.91
C PRO A 31 -5.79 -0.37 -3.49
N LEU A 32 -5.15 -0.09 -2.35
CA LEU A 32 -4.61 1.23 -2.13
C LEU A 32 -3.33 1.35 -2.95
N ILE A 33 -3.18 2.43 -3.70
CA ILE A 33 -1.95 2.71 -4.44
C ILE A 33 -1.15 3.76 -3.68
N LEU A 34 0.10 3.46 -3.32
CA LEU A 34 1.05 4.44 -2.78
C LEU A 34 2.19 4.66 -3.77
N ARG A 35 2.54 5.93 -3.98
CA ARG A 35 3.63 6.35 -4.87
C ARG A 35 4.60 7.24 -4.11
N ALA A 36 5.87 6.86 -4.11
CA ALA A 36 6.95 7.71 -3.65
C ALA A 36 7.54 8.51 -4.82
N ALA A 37 7.77 9.81 -4.63
CA ALA A 37 8.34 10.66 -5.66
C ALA A 37 9.81 10.28 -5.97
N SER A 38 10.19 10.36 -7.25
CA SER A 38 11.59 10.27 -7.68
C SER A 38 12.20 11.66 -7.78
N LYS A 39 13.44 11.82 -7.29
CA LYS A 39 14.11 13.12 -7.20
C LYS A 39 15.58 13.06 -7.56
N THR A 40 16.12 14.24 -7.83
CA THR A 40 17.54 14.49 -7.99
C THR A 40 17.96 15.51 -6.95
N VAL A 41 19.13 15.31 -6.34
CA VAL A 41 19.64 16.14 -5.24
C VAL A 41 21.16 16.19 -5.32
N LYS A 42 21.79 17.30 -4.94
CA LYS A 42 23.26 17.35 -4.83
C LYS A 42 23.73 16.65 -3.56
N SER A 43 24.94 16.11 -3.58
CA SER A 43 25.56 15.61 -2.35
C SER A 43 25.64 16.73 -1.28
N GLY A 44 25.25 16.40 -0.05
CA GLY A 44 25.14 17.32 1.10
C GLY A 44 23.82 18.08 1.22
N GLU A 45 22.94 18.06 0.20
CA GLU A 45 21.67 18.78 0.25
C GLU A 45 20.51 17.93 0.81
N GLU A 46 19.45 18.61 1.24
CA GLU A 46 18.21 17.98 1.67
C GLU A 46 17.33 17.58 0.47
N VAL A 47 16.70 16.42 0.55
CA VAL A 47 15.65 15.97 -0.36
C VAL A 47 14.48 15.38 0.42
N CYS A 48 13.26 15.79 0.07
CA CYS A 48 12.05 15.25 0.66
C CYS A 48 11.27 14.44 -0.37
N VAL A 49 11.00 13.19 -0.04
CA VAL A 49 10.22 12.25 -0.85
C VAL A 49 8.76 12.40 -0.45
N GLU A 50 7.93 12.92 -1.36
CA GLU A 50 6.48 12.92 -1.20
C GLU A 50 5.93 11.50 -1.34
N VAL A 51 5.07 11.10 -0.41
CA VAL A 51 4.26 9.88 -0.53
C VAL A 51 2.83 10.28 -0.88
N ALA A 52 2.39 9.92 -2.08
CA ALA A 52 1.05 10.22 -2.59
C ALA A 52 0.20 8.96 -2.70
N ALA A 53 -1.11 9.13 -2.52
CA ALA A 53 -2.07 8.05 -2.60
C ALA A 53 -2.97 8.15 -3.84
N GLN A 54 -3.38 7.00 -4.35
CA GLN A 54 -4.51 6.85 -5.29
C GLN A 54 -5.40 5.70 -4.81
N GLN A 55 -6.66 5.72 -5.22
CA GLN A 55 -7.65 4.76 -4.73
C GLN A 55 -7.77 4.75 -3.19
N PHE A 56 -7.49 5.90 -2.56
CA PHE A 56 -7.67 6.10 -1.12
C PHE A 56 -9.15 6.34 -0.84
N VAL A 57 -9.91 5.26 -0.70
CA VAL A 57 -11.36 5.30 -0.55
C VAL A 57 -11.77 4.62 0.75
N ASN A 58 -12.41 5.38 1.63
CA ASN A 58 -12.99 4.88 2.87
C ASN A 58 -11.95 4.19 3.80
N ILE A 59 -10.69 4.61 3.78
CA ILE A 59 -9.61 3.97 4.56
C ILE A 59 -9.70 4.39 6.02
N ILE A 60 -9.63 3.42 6.94
CA ILE A 60 -9.64 3.65 8.39
C ILE A 60 -8.29 3.39 9.05
N SER A 61 -7.43 2.56 8.45
CA SER A 61 -6.09 2.31 8.99
C SER A 61 -5.12 1.90 7.90
N MET A 62 -3.85 2.20 8.15
CA MET A 62 -2.72 1.78 7.31
C MET A 62 -1.50 1.60 8.20
N GLN A 63 -0.78 0.52 7.97
CA GLN A 63 0.56 0.32 8.49
C GLN A 63 1.46 -0.37 7.47
N TYR A 64 2.74 -0.03 7.51
CA TYR A 64 3.79 -0.60 6.66
C TYR A 64 5.15 -0.10 7.12
N SER A 65 6.21 -0.57 6.47
CA SER A 65 7.57 -0.04 6.63
C SER A 65 8.06 0.62 5.35
N MET A 66 8.97 1.57 5.51
CA MET A 66 9.71 2.20 4.41
C MET A 66 11.19 1.90 4.56
N LYS A 67 11.89 1.70 3.44
CA LYS A 67 13.30 1.33 3.41
C LYS A 67 14.07 2.10 2.34
N TRP A 68 15.30 2.49 2.67
CA TRP A 68 16.25 3.13 1.75
C TRP A 68 17.69 2.67 2.01
N ASP A 69 18.61 3.02 1.10
CA ASP A 69 20.04 2.79 1.31
C ASP A 69 20.64 3.90 2.18
N ARG A 70 21.00 3.55 3.41
CA ARG A 70 21.64 4.45 4.39
C ARG A 70 23.06 4.88 4.05
N LYS A 71 23.69 4.31 3.02
CA LYS A 71 24.97 4.80 2.50
C LYS A 71 24.79 5.96 1.52
N VAL A 72 23.56 6.18 1.05
CA VAL A 72 23.23 7.23 0.06
C VAL A 72 22.36 8.31 0.69
N LEU A 73 21.41 7.93 1.56
CA LEU A 73 20.50 8.87 2.23
C LEU A 73 20.52 8.69 3.75
N LYS A 74 20.58 9.79 4.47
CA LYS A 74 20.46 9.84 5.94
C LYS A 74 19.15 10.52 6.31
N PHE A 75 18.30 9.82 7.07
CA PHE A 75 17.02 10.35 7.52
C PHE A 75 17.20 11.64 8.34
N LYS A 76 16.34 12.63 8.09
CA LYS A 76 16.25 13.86 8.88
C LYS A 76 14.95 13.93 9.66
N GLU A 77 13.82 13.91 8.96
CA GLU A 77 12.50 14.12 9.56
C GLU A 77 11.37 13.60 8.67
N VAL A 78 10.16 13.63 9.22
CA VAL A 78 8.90 13.51 8.49
C VAL A 78 8.10 14.78 8.70
N ARG A 79 7.44 15.28 7.64
CA ARG A 79 6.69 16.55 7.68
C ARG A 79 5.52 16.58 6.70
N ASP A 80 4.84 17.72 6.65
CA ASP A 80 3.73 18.03 5.72
C ASP A 80 2.59 17.00 5.76
N PHE A 81 2.17 16.61 6.96
CA PHE A 81 1.09 15.64 7.19
C PHE A 81 -0.26 16.18 6.69
N ARG A 82 -0.97 15.40 5.86
CA ARG A 82 -2.27 15.79 5.26
C ARG A 82 -3.43 14.87 5.62
N LEU A 83 -3.20 13.91 6.51
CA LEU A 83 -4.26 13.10 7.10
C LEU A 83 -4.63 13.63 8.49
N PRO A 84 -5.93 13.69 8.84
CA PRO A 84 -6.36 13.98 10.21
C PRO A 84 -5.66 13.07 11.23
N GLY A 85 -5.16 13.67 12.31
CA GLY A 85 -4.46 12.96 13.38
C GLY A 85 -3.07 12.42 13.01
N LEU A 86 -2.61 12.60 11.76
CA LEU A 86 -1.27 12.18 11.36
C LEU A 86 -0.21 13.17 11.89
N SER A 87 0.82 12.64 12.52
CA SER A 87 1.93 13.39 13.09
C SER A 87 3.22 12.58 13.08
N THR A 88 4.31 13.15 13.58
CA THR A 88 5.59 12.44 13.78
C THR A 88 5.44 11.20 14.67
N ALA A 89 4.47 11.15 15.58
CA ALA A 89 4.23 10.02 16.48
C ALA A 89 3.77 8.75 15.76
N ASN A 90 3.24 8.88 14.53
CA ASN A 90 2.84 7.76 13.69
C ASN A 90 4.02 7.06 13.00
N PHE A 91 5.24 7.60 13.16
CA PHE A 91 6.44 7.11 12.49
C PHE A 91 7.46 6.56 13.50
N GLY A 92 7.76 5.27 13.42
CA GLY A 92 8.77 4.64 14.26
C GLY A 92 10.19 4.95 13.77
N GLN A 93 10.81 5.97 14.34
CA GLN A 93 12.11 6.48 13.88
C GLN A 93 13.33 5.73 14.45
N HIS A 94 13.12 4.74 15.32
CA HIS A 94 14.18 4.02 16.03
C HIS A 94 15.11 3.19 15.13
N GLN A 95 14.71 2.87 13.89
CA GLN A 95 15.54 2.13 12.92
C GLN A 95 16.03 2.97 11.74
N THR A 96 15.89 4.30 11.82
CA THR A 96 16.28 5.20 10.73
C THR A 96 17.78 5.12 10.42
N ALA A 97 18.62 4.94 11.44
CA ALA A 97 20.06 4.66 11.27
C ALA A 97 20.37 3.32 10.57
N LYS A 98 19.40 2.40 10.52
CA LYS A 98 19.47 1.12 9.78
C LYS A 98 18.81 1.22 8.40
N GLY A 99 18.30 2.38 8.02
CA GLY A 99 17.63 2.62 6.72
C GLY A 99 16.17 2.19 6.71
N VAL A 100 15.49 2.16 7.87
CA VAL A 100 14.10 1.72 8.01
C VAL A 100 13.28 2.74 8.80
N LEU A 101 12.07 3.01 8.35
CA LEU A 101 11.07 3.85 9.03
C LEU A 101 9.74 3.11 9.04
N THR A 102 9.19 2.81 10.22
CA THR A 102 7.86 2.19 10.32
C THR A 102 6.78 3.27 10.33
N PHE A 103 5.58 2.92 9.87
CA PHE A 103 4.43 3.80 9.83
C PHE A 103 3.20 3.05 10.32
N SER A 104 2.40 3.71 11.18
CA SER A 104 1.08 3.23 11.59
C SER A 104 0.16 4.42 11.84
N TRP A 105 -0.96 4.44 11.15
CA TRP A 105 -1.98 5.48 11.25
C TRP A 105 -3.38 4.86 11.23
N TYR A 106 -4.32 5.52 11.91
CA TYR A 106 -5.74 5.22 11.83
C TYR A 106 -6.58 6.50 11.92
N ASP A 107 -7.78 6.47 11.31
CA ASP A 107 -8.79 7.51 11.45
C ASP A 107 -9.39 7.46 12.86
N GLN A 108 -9.14 8.49 13.66
CA GLN A 108 -9.60 8.59 15.04
C GLN A 108 -11.13 8.56 15.20
N ASN A 109 -11.87 8.90 14.14
CA ASN A 109 -13.34 8.85 14.15
C ASN A 109 -13.90 7.52 13.63
N LEU A 110 -13.04 6.64 13.08
CA LEU A 110 -13.40 5.35 12.47
C LEU A 110 -14.50 5.47 11.40
N ARG A 111 -14.59 6.63 10.72
CA ARG A 111 -15.59 6.88 9.67
C ARG A 111 -15.08 6.53 8.28
N GLY A 112 -13.76 6.43 8.13
CA GLY A 112 -13.10 6.22 6.86
C GLY A 112 -12.85 7.54 6.14
N ILE A 113 -11.67 7.65 5.54
CA ILE A 113 -11.26 8.84 4.80
C ILE A 113 -11.16 8.50 3.32
N THR A 114 -11.67 9.41 2.49
CA THR A 114 -11.55 9.37 1.03
C THR A 114 -10.79 10.60 0.56
N LEU A 115 -9.75 10.39 -0.25
CA LEU A 115 -8.94 11.45 -0.83
C LEU A 115 -9.04 11.42 -2.35
N ARG A 116 -8.73 12.56 -2.99
CA ARG A 116 -8.56 12.60 -4.43
C ARG A 116 -7.26 11.91 -4.81
N ASP A 117 -7.24 11.27 -5.97
CA ASP A 117 -6.01 10.65 -6.49
C ASP A 117 -4.88 11.70 -6.63
N GLY A 118 -3.67 11.27 -6.27
CA GLY A 118 -2.49 12.14 -6.27
C GLY A 118 -2.33 12.99 -5.01
N THR A 119 -3.22 12.84 -4.02
CA THR A 119 -3.07 13.53 -2.73
C THR A 119 -1.79 13.06 -2.03
N ILE A 120 -0.86 13.98 -1.77
CA ILE A 120 0.31 13.73 -0.91
C ILE A 120 -0.17 13.57 0.53
N LEU A 121 0.22 12.49 1.19
CA LEU A 121 -0.12 12.19 2.57
C LEU A 121 0.86 12.82 3.56
N TYR A 122 2.15 12.75 3.23
CA TYR A 122 3.27 13.26 4.03
C TYR A 122 4.57 13.28 3.20
N GLN A 123 5.63 13.83 3.77
CA GLN A 123 6.98 13.79 3.22
C GLN A 123 7.95 13.09 4.17
N VAL A 124 8.91 12.36 3.60
CA VAL A 124 10.08 11.83 4.32
C VAL A 124 11.33 12.53 3.81
N CYS A 125 12.03 13.24 4.69
CA CYS A 125 13.17 14.09 4.33
C CYS A 125 14.49 13.45 4.72
N PHE A 126 15.47 13.59 3.81
CA PHE A 126 16.79 13.01 3.90
C PHE A 126 17.87 14.05 3.61
N GLU A 127 19.04 13.87 4.21
CA GLU A 127 20.31 14.42 3.76
C GLU A 127 20.92 13.45 2.74
N ALA A 128 21.30 13.94 1.57
CA ALA A 128 21.99 13.14 0.56
C ALA A 128 23.48 13.02 0.91
N ILE A 129 23.93 11.84 1.32
CA ILE A 129 25.31 11.60 1.76
C ILE A 129 26.11 10.72 0.79
N GLY A 130 25.47 10.22 -0.27
CA GLY A 130 26.13 9.46 -1.33
C GLY A 130 27.01 10.36 -2.23
N ALA A 131 27.92 9.72 -2.97
CA ALA A 131 28.68 10.39 -4.03
C ALA A 131 27.81 10.68 -5.26
N PRO A 132 28.15 11.70 -6.08
CA PRO A 132 27.54 11.92 -7.39
C PRO A 132 27.43 10.62 -8.22
N GLY A 133 26.27 10.41 -8.83
CA GLY A 133 25.93 9.20 -9.60
C GLY A 133 25.34 8.06 -8.78
N SER A 134 25.43 8.11 -7.44
CA SER A 134 24.77 7.11 -6.58
C SER A 134 23.25 7.26 -6.61
N LYS A 135 22.55 6.15 -6.29
CA LYS A 135 21.09 6.09 -6.26
C LYS A 135 20.60 5.40 -5.00
N ALA A 136 19.56 5.94 -4.40
CA ALA A 136 18.78 5.27 -3.37
C ALA A 136 17.37 4.98 -3.88
N TYR A 137 16.86 3.80 -3.56
CA TYR A 137 15.47 3.43 -3.80
C TYR A 137 14.71 3.60 -2.50
N PHE A 138 13.65 4.42 -2.53
CA PHE A 138 12.71 4.56 -1.44
C PHE A 138 11.55 3.57 -1.67
N ARG A 139 11.50 2.53 -0.84
CA ARG A 139 10.59 1.39 -1.01
C ARG A 139 9.63 1.25 0.15
N PHE A 140 8.42 0.81 -0.14
CA PHE A 140 7.49 0.28 0.85
C PHE A 140 7.77 -1.22 1.02
N VAL A 141 7.85 -1.69 2.26
CA VAL A 141 8.22 -3.08 2.59
C VAL A 141 7.39 -3.59 3.78
N GLU A 142 7.31 -4.91 3.91
CA GLU A 142 6.48 -5.61 4.92
C GLU A 142 7.23 -5.97 6.22
N PHE A 143 8.47 -5.48 6.39
CA PHE A 143 9.27 -5.74 7.58
C PHE A 143 9.99 -4.47 8.06
N PRO A 144 9.97 -4.15 9.37
CA PRO A 144 9.45 -4.95 10.49
C PRO A 144 7.93 -4.86 10.70
N THR A 145 7.27 -3.85 10.13
CA THR A 145 5.81 -3.73 10.16
C THR A 145 5.21 -4.32 8.89
N PRO A 146 4.35 -5.35 8.99
CA PRO A 146 3.65 -5.91 7.84
C PRO A 146 2.72 -4.87 7.22
N VAL A 147 2.48 -5.01 5.92
CA VAL A 147 1.48 -4.19 5.24
C VAL A 147 0.09 -4.63 5.69
N GLU A 148 -0.66 -3.72 6.29
CA GLU A 148 -2.05 -3.94 6.67
C GLU A 148 -2.83 -2.65 6.47
N ILE A 149 -3.88 -2.72 5.64
CA ILE A 149 -4.72 -1.59 5.27
C ILE A 149 -6.16 -2.03 5.42
N ALA A 150 -6.95 -1.29 6.19
CA ALA A 150 -8.36 -1.57 6.36
C ALA A 150 -9.22 -0.37 5.94
N ASN A 151 -10.39 -0.67 5.38
CA ASN A 151 -11.42 0.32 5.08
C ASN A 151 -12.56 0.27 6.12
N ALA A 152 -13.46 1.27 6.13
CA ALA A 152 -14.56 1.33 7.10
C ALA A 152 -15.62 0.23 6.92
N ARG A 153 -15.48 -0.63 5.89
CA ARG A 153 -16.28 -1.85 5.71
C ARG A 153 -15.61 -3.08 6.34
N SER A 154 -14.55 -2.87 7.13
CA SER A 154 -13.73 -3.94 7.75
C SER A 154 -13.09 -4.89 6.72
N GLN A 155 -12.81 -4.39 5.51
CA GLN A 155 -12.13 -5.15 4.48
C GLN A 155 -10.65 -4.80 4.46
N PHE A 156 -9.81 -5.82 4.37
CA PHE A 156 -8.38 -5.65 4.13
C PHE A 156 -8.11 -5.38 2.66
N LEU A 157 -7.27 -4.38 2.40
CA LEU A 157 -6.86 -3.98 1.06
C LEU A 157 -5.44 -4.44 0.78
N GLN A 158 -5.17 -4.79 -0.47
CA GLN A 158 -3.80 -4.93 -0.96
C GLN A 158 -3.16 -3.55 -1.13
N LEU A 159 -1.84 -3.50 -0.98
CA LEU A 159 -1.04 -2.33 -1.32
C LEU A 159 -0.40 -2.52 -2.69
N GLU A 160 -0.68 -1.62 -3.62
CA GLU A 160 0.12 -1.47 -4.83
C GLU A 160 1.12 -0.32 -4.62
N ALA A 161 2.38 -0.68 -4.41
CA ALA A 161 3.44 0.29 -4.09
C ALA A 161 4.33 0.61 -5.29
N HIS A 162 4.52 1.91 -5.56
CA HIS A 162 5.47 2.40 -6.55
C HIS A 162 6.61 3.12 -5.83
N GLU A 163 7.82 2.56 -5.96
CA GLU A 163 9.03 3.09 -5.34
C GLU A 163 9.48 4.42 -5.97
N GLY A 164 10.18 5.23 -5.17
CA GLY A 164 10.84 6.44 -5.62
C GLY A 164 12.34 6.20 -5.81
N ILE A 165 12.96 6.87 -6.79
CA ILE A 165 14.40 6.84 -7.00
C ILE A 165 14.97 8.22 -6.70
N ILE A 166 15.93 8.27 -5.77
CA ILE A 166 16.67 9.48 -5.43
C ILE A 166 18.07 9.35 -6.03
N LYS A 167 18.40 10.25 -6.96
CA LYS A 167 19.70 10.31 -7.64
C LYS A 167 20.54 11.42 -7.05
N VAL A 168 21.76 11.11 -6.65
CA VAL A 168 22.71 12.11 -6.18
C VAL A 168 23.51 12.66 -7.37
N GLN A 169 23.66 13.98 -7.46
CA GLN A 169 24.46 14.69 -8.45
C GLN A 169 25.64 15.42 -7.82
#